data_AF-A0A350V5H6-F1
#
_entry.id   AF-A0A350V5H6-F1
#
_cell.length_a   1.000
_cell.length_b   1.000
_cell.length_c   1.000
_cell.angle_alpha   90.00
_cell.angle_beta   90.00
_cell.angle_gamma   90.00
#
_symmetry.space_group_name_H-M   'P 1'
#
loop_
_entity.id
_entity.type
_entity.pdbx_description
1 polymer ?
#
loop_
_entity_poly.entity_id
_entity_poly.type
_entity_poly.pdbx_seq_one_letter_code
_entity_poly.pdbx_strand_id
1 'polypeptide(L)' 'MKKFTYIYGIIAGIIAFTVYIMTLAPTVWFIDSGELAAVATTLGIAHPTGYPLFTIIGHIFTLLPIGSSE' A
#
# COMPACT_ATOMS: atom_id res chain seq x y z
N MET A 1 19.03 23.64 13.26
CA MET A 1 19.56 22.53 12.43
C MET A 1 18.52 21.42 12.21
N LYS A 2 17.93 20.82 13.26
CA LYS A 2 16.91 19.74 13.10
C LYS A 2 15.69 20.12 12.23
N LYS A 3 15.21 21.37 12.28
CA LYS A 3 14.11 21.86 11.42
C LYS A 3 14.39 21.71 9.93
N PHE A 4 15.62 21.99 9.51
CA PHE A 4 16.03 21.83 8.11
C PHE A 4 16.06 20.34 7.72
N THR A 5 16.51 19.47 8.62
CA THR A 5 16.46 18.01 8.40
C THR A 5 15.05 17.50 8.15
N TYR A 6 14.05 17.94 8.92
CA TYR A 6 12.66 17.56 8.69
C TYR A 6 12.12 18.09 7.36
N ILE A 7 12.46 19.34 7.00
CA ILE A 7 12.06 19.93 5.72
C ILE A 7 12.63 19.12 4.54
N TYR A 8 13.93 18.81 4.56
CA TYR A 8 14.55 17.99 3.52
C TYR A 8 13.96 16.58 3.46
N GLY A 9 13.66 15.97 4.62
CA GLY A 9 12.99 14.67 4.69
C GLY A 9 11.60 14.68 4.06
N ILE A 10 10.79 15.72 4.34
CA ILE A 10 9.46 15.88 3.74
C ILE A 10 9.58 16.07 2.22
N ILE A 11 10.50 16.92 1.77
CA ILE A 11 10.71 17.15 0.32
C ILE A 11 11.11 15.84 -0.37
N ALA A 12 12.06 15.09 0.19
CA ALA A 12 12.47 13.79 -0.36
C ALA A 12 11.30 12.80 -0.40
N GLY A 13 10.48 12.75 0.66
CA GLY A 13 9.29 11.91 0.72
C GLY A 13 8.24 12.27 -0.35
N ILE A 14 7.97 13.56 -0.56
CA ILE A 14 7.04 14.03 -1.60
C ILE A 14 7.54 13.66 -2.99
N ILE A 15 8.84 13.83 -3.26
CA ILE A 15 9.44 13.48 -4.55
C ILE A 15 9.29 11.97 -4.79
N ALA A 16 9.68 11.13 -3.82
CA ALA A 16 9.56 9.68 -3.93
C ALA A 16 8.11 9.23 -4.12
N PHE A 17 7.17 9.81 -3.37
CA PHE A 17 5.75 9.50 -3.49
C PHE A 17 5.17 9.91 -4.85
N THR A 18 5.55 11.08 -5.36
CA THR A 18 5.14 11.54 -6.69
C THR A 18 5.62 10.59 -7.78
N VAL A 19 6.90 10.22 -7.75
CA VAL A 19 7.46 9.25 -8.70
C VAL A 19 6.71 7.92 -8.60
N TYR A 20 6.47 7.42 -7.39
CA TYR A 20 5.71 6.18 -7.18
C TYR A 20 4.32 6.24 -7.84
N ILE A 21 3.53 7.30 -7.61
CA ILE A 21 2.20 7.46 -8.22
C ILE A 21 2.29 7.53 -9.75
N MET A 22 3.28 8.25 -10.29
CA MET A 22 3.48 8.36 -11.74
C MET A 22 3.85 7.03 -12.41
N THR A 23 4.47 6.11 -11.67
CA THR A 23 4.93 4.82 -12.19
C THR A 23 4.15 3.62 -11.65
N LEU A 24 3.12 3.86 -10.84
CA LEU A 24 2.29 2.80 -10.25
C LEU A 24 1.58 2.03 -11.37
N ALA A 25 1.52 0.70 -11.23
CA ALA A 25 0.76 -0.12 -12.16
C ALA A 25 -0.71 0.33 -12.18
N PRO A 26 -1.29 0.59 -13.36
CA PRO A 26 -2.64 1.15 -13.47
C PRO A 26 -3.75 0.18 -13.06
N THR A 27 -3.42 -1.11 -12.93
CA THR A 27 -4.34 -2.18 -12.53
C THR A 27 -3.57 -3.28 -11.80
N VAL A 28 -4.29 -4.29 -11.30
CA VAL A 28 -3.72 -5.52 -10.72
C VAL A 28 -2.70 -6.10 -11.71
N TRP A 29 -1.47 -6.29 -11.24
CA TRP A 29 -0.35 -6.75 -12.05
C TRP A 29 -0.11 -8.27 -11.87
N PHE A 30 0.80 -8.81 -12.67
CA PHE A 30 1.15 -10.23 -12.65
C PHE A 30 1.66 -10.70 -11.28
N ILE A 31 1.59 -12.01 -11.03
CA ILE A 31 2.03 -12.70 -9.80
C ILE A 31 1.12 -12.37 -8.59
N ASP A 32 1.70 -11.95 -7.47
CA ASP A 32 1.05 -11.97 -6.15
C ASP A 32 0.09 -10.80 -5.93
N SER A 33 0.03 -9.81 -6.81
CA SER A 33 -0.70 -8.56 -6.51
C SER A 33 -2.21 -8.78 -6.30
N GLY A 34 -2.82 -9.66 -7.09
CA GLY A 34 -4.23 -10.04 -6.94
C GLY A 34 -4.46 -10.95 -5.73
N GLU A 35 -3.56 -11.90 -5.48
CA GLU A 35 -3.63 -12.81 -4.33
C GLU A 35 -3.53 -12.03 -3.02
N LEU A 36 -2.56 -11.11 -2.90
CA LEU A 36 -2.37 -10.27 -1.73
C LEU A 36 -3.55 -9.32 -1.49
N ALA A 37 -4.17 -8.79 -2.55
CA ALA A 37 -5.39 -8.00 -2.44
C ALA A 37 -6.59 -8.83 -1.92
N ALA A 38 -6.76 -10.06 -2.40
CA ALA A 38 -7.82 -10.96 -1.93
C ALA A 38 -7.57 -11.46 -0.49
N VAL A 39 -6.31 -11.67 -0.11
CA VAL A 39 -5.93 -12.04 1.26
C VAL A 39 -6.23 -10.90 2.23
N ALA A 40 -6.03 -9.64 1.83
CA ALA A 40 -6.38 -8.48 2.65
C ALA A 40 -7.89 -8.38 2.95
N THR A 41 -8.78 -8.78 2.02
CA THR A 41 -10.24 -8.75 2.28
C THR A 41 -10.70 -9.85 3.24
N THR A 42 -9.95 -10.95 3.36
CA THR A 42 -10.32 -12.13 4.14
C THR A 42 -9.48 -12.36 5.41
N LEU A 43 -8.46 -11.53 5.64
CA LEU A 43 -7.42 -11.75 6.67
C LEU A 43 -6.71 -13.11 6.51
N GLY A 44 -6.53 -13.56 5.26
CA GLY A 44 -5.91 -14.83 4.93
C GLY A 44 -4.37 -14.85 5.06
N ILE A 45 -3.77 -15.96 4.60
CA ILE A 45 -2.33 -16.16 4.55
C ILE A 45 -1.96 -16.53 3.12
N ALA A 46 -1.27 -15.64 2.39
CA ALA A 46 -0.90 -15.87 0.99
C ALA A 46 0.17 -16.97 0.86
N HIS A 47 1.31 -16.81 1.53
CA HIS A 47 2.44 -17.76 1.46
C HIS A 47 3.07 -18.00 2.84
N PRO A 48 3.88 -19.07 3.02
CA PRO A 48 4.66 -19.30 4.23
C PRO A 48 5.51 -18.07 4.62
N THR A 49 5.52 -17.75 5.93
CA THR A 49 5.83 -16.48 6.65
C THR A 49 4.68 -15.46 6.77
N GLY A 50 3.64 -15.58 5.93
CA GLY A 50 2.27 -15.10 6.15
C GLY A 50 1.98 -13.60 6.05
N TYR A 51 2.98 -12.72 5.90
CA TYR A 51 2.82 -11.27 5.72
C TYR A 51 1.79 -10.59 6.67
N PRO A 52 1.76 -10.90 7.99
CA PRO A 52 0.65 -10.53 8.86
C PRO A 52 0.43 -9.02 8.97
N LEU A 53 1.50 -8.22 9.05
CA LEU A 53 1.38 -6.76 9.13
C LEU A 53 0.80 -6.17 7.84
N PHE A 54 1.23 -6.69 6.67
CA PHE A 54 0.70 -6.26 5.38
C PHE A 54 -0.79 -6.58 5.27
N THR A 55 -1.19 -7.81 5.62
CA THR A 55 -2.59 -8.25 5.57
C THR A 55 -3.49 -7.42 6.49
N ILE A 56 -3.05 -7.14 7.73
CA ILE A 56 -3.82 -6.33 8.68
C ILE A 56 -3.98 -4.89 8.19
N ILE A 57 -2.89 -4.27 7.71
CA ILE A 57 -2.96 -2.90 7.18
C ILE A 57 -3.85 -2.88 5.95
N GLY A 58 -3.66 -3.81 5.01
CA GLY A 58 -4.49 -3.94 3.81
C GLY A 58 -5.98 -4.10 4.16
N HIS A 59 -6.30 -4.93 5.15
CA HIS A 59 -7.68 -5.12 5.61
C HIS A 59 -8.32 -3.81 6.10
N ILE A 60 -7.58 -2.98 6.85
CA ILE A 60 -8.08 -1.65 7.28
C ILE A 60 -8.45 -0.79 6.07
N PHE A 61 -7.67 -0.84 4.98
CA PHE A 61 -8.00 -0.12 3.75
C PHE A 61 -9.25 -0.67 3.04
N THR A 62 -9.53 -1.97 3.14
CA THR A 62 -10.76 -2.57 2.58
C THR A 62 -12.02 -2.10 3.31
N LEU A 63 -11.90 -1.57 4.53
CA LEU A 63 -13.01 -1.01 5.30
C LEU A 63 -13.33 0.44 4.93
N LEU A 64 -12.49 1.10 4.13
CA LEU A 64 -12.77 2.45 3.66
C LEU A 64 -13.91 2.41 2.63
N PRO A 65 -14.93 3.28 2.75
CA PRO A 65 -16.05 3.32 1.80
C PRO A 65 -15.64 4.07 0.52
N ILE A 66 -14.59 3.60 -0.14
CA ILE A 66 -14.00 4.20 -1.33
C ILE A 66 -14.07 3.17 -2.45
N GLY A 67 -14.82 3.47 -3.51
CA GLY A 67 -14.97 2.58 -4.66
C GLY A 67 -15.99 1.45 -4.48
N SER A 68 -16.70 1.37 -3.35
CA SER A 68 -17.89 0.53 -3.22
C SER A 68 -19.03 1.13 -4.05
N SER A 69 -19.42 0.46 -5.13
CA SER A 69 -20.64 0.75 -5.88
C SER A 69 -21.82 0.02 -5.24
N GLU A 70 -22.23 0.49 -4.07
CA GLU A 70 -23.67 0.49 -3.74
C GLU A 70 -24.26 1.82 -4.21
#